data_AF-D8QWF9-F1
#
_entry.id   AF-D8QWF9-F1
#
_cell.length_a   1.000
_cell.length_b   1.000
_cell.length_c   1.000
_cell.angle_alpha   90.00
_cell.angle_beta   90.00
_cell.angle_gamma   90.00
#
_symmetry.space_group_name_H-M   'P 1'
#
loop_
_entity.id
_entity.type
_entity.pdbx_description
1 polymer ?
#
loop_
_entity_poly.entity_id
_entity_poly.type
_entity_poly.pdbx_seq_one_letter_code
_entity_poly.pdbx_strand_id
1 'polypeptide(L)'
;MDPFESFFRQADVDGDGRISGMEAIAFFRGAGLPQIVLAKIWQLADQAQRGFLTKPEFFHALKLVTVAQSGRELTPEISRAALLGPASTQIPPPRI
;
A
#
# COMPACT_ATOMS: atom_id res chain seq x y z
N MET A 1 -19.39 1.15 1.11
CA MET A 1 -18.28 0.97 0.16
C MET A 1 -17.01 1.05 0.95
N ASP A 2 -16.20 0.00 0.91
CA ASP A 2 -14.91 -0.04 1.58
C ASP A 2 -13.98 1.01 0.96
N PRO A 3 -13.39 1.93 1.76
CA PRO A 3 -12.52 2.98 1.22
C PRO A 3 -11.32 2.41 0.46
N PHE A 4 -10.84 1.22 0.86
CA PHE A 4 -9.80 0.47 0.16
C PHE A 4 -10.18 0.07 -1.27
N GLU A 5 -11.44 -0.26 -1.53
CA GLU A 5 -11.90 -0.57 -2.90
C GLU A 5 -11.90 0.67 -3.79
N SER A 6 -12.27 1.82 -3.24
CA SER A 6 -12.29 3.08 -3.99
C SER A 6 -10.88 3.49 -4.39
N PHE A 7 -9.90 3.33 -3.49
CA PHE A 7 -8.50 3.54 -3.79
C PHE A 7 -7.96 2.57 -4.84
N PHE A 8 -8.36 1.30 -4.78
CA PHE A 8 -7.94 0.32 -5.77
C PHE A 8 -8.41 0.73 -7.17
N ARG A 9 -9.69 1.10 -7.32
CA ARG A 9 -10.22 1.59 -8.61
C ARG A 9 -9.57 2.89 -9.08
N GLN A 10 -9.10 3.72 -8.17
CA GLN A 10 -8.42 4.96 -8.52
C GLN A 10 -6.97 4.73 -8.94
N ALA A 11 -6.32 3.70 -8.39
CA ALA A 11 -4.97 3.30 -8.74
C ALA A 11 -4.92 2.44 -10.02
N ASP A 12 -5.95 1.61 -10.26
CA ASP A 12 -6.10 0.76 -11.44
C ASP A 12 -6.61 1.61 -12.61
N VAL A 13 -5.68 2.31 -13.28
CA VAL A 13 -6.02 3.29 -14.33
C VAL A 13 -6.44 2.58 -15.61
N ASP A 14 -5.83 1.43 -15.89
CA ASP A 14 -6.16 0.64 -17.08
C ASP A 14 -7.30 -0.37 -16.88
N GLY A 15 -7.67 -0.66 -15.63
CA GLY A 15 -8.86 -1.46 -15.29
C GLY A 15 -8.66 -2.97 -15.47
N ASP A 16 -7.41 -3.47 -15.52
CA ASP A 16 -7.11 -4.90 -15.65
C ASP A 16 -7.27 -5.68 -14.34
N GLY A 17 -7.57 -4.99 -13.24
CA GLY A 17 -7.72 -5.58 -11.92
C GLY A 17 -6.39 -5.80 -11.20
N ARG A 18 -5.32 -5.12 -11.61
CA ARG A 18 -3.98 -5.13 -11.03
C ARG A 18 -3.42 -3.72 -11.01
N ILE A 19 -2.46 -3.48 -10.12
CA ILE A 19 -1.78 -2.20 -10.04
C ILE A 19 -0.32 -2.41 -10.42
N SER A 20 0.09 -1.88 -11.55
CA SER A 20 1.49 -1.91 -11.97
C SER A 20 2.37 -1.08 -11.02
N GLY A 21 3.69 -1.34 -11.04
CA GLY A 21 4.65 -0.53 -10.28
C GLY A 21 4.55 0.96 -10.55
N MET A 22 4.28 1.33 -11.80
CA MET A 22 4.13 2.74 -12.20
C MET A 22 2.87 3.36 -11.62
N GLU A 23 1.74 2.67 -11.69
CA GLU A 23 0.46 3.13 -11.12
C GLU A 23 0.53 3.24 -9.60
N ALA A 24 1.09 2.24 -8.93
CA ALA A 24 1.25 2.27 -7.48
C ALA A 24 2.12 3.44 -7.02
N ILE A 25 3.25 3.69 -7.70
CA ILE A 25 4.12 4.83 -7.38
C ILE A 25 3.39 6.16 -7.62
N ALA A 26 2.67 6.28 -8.75
CA ALA A 26 1.91 7.49 -9.06
C ALA A 26 0.82 7.75 -8.01
N PHE A 27 0.08 6.69 -7.64
CA PHE A 27 -0.97 6.74 -6.64
C PHE A 27 -0.43 7.08 -5.24
N PHE A 28 0.58 6.36 -4.75
CA PHE A 28 1.15 6.61 -3.42
C PHE A 28 1.94 7.92 -3.32
N ARG A 29 2.31 8.56 -4.43
CA ARG A 29 2.89 9.90 -4.41
C ARG A 29 1.93 10.93 -3.80
N GLY A 30 0.60 10.73 -3.93
CA GLY A 30 -0.41 11.55 -3.25
C GLY A 30 -0.32 11.49 -1.73
N ALA A 31 0.24 10.42 -1.16
CA ALA A 31 0.36 10.23 0.27
C ALA A 31 1.37 11.17 0.96
N GLY A 32 2.12 11.98 0.20
CA GLY A 32 3.11 12.91 0.75
C GLY A 32 4.32 12.23 1.41
N LEU A 33 4.55 10.95 1.11
CA LEU A 33 5.68 10.19 1.65
C LEU A 33 6.92 10.31 0.74
N PRO A 34 8.14 10.24 1.31
CA PRO A 34 9.37 10.21 0.53
C PRO A 34 9.43 9.02 -0.43
N GLN A 35 10.02 9.21 -1.61
CA GLN A 35 10.14 8.15 -2.63
C GLN A 35 10.82 6.88 -2.11
N ILE A 36 11.80 7.02 -1.21
CA ILE A 36 12.48 5.87 -0.57
C ILE A 36 11.52 5.04 0.29
N VAL A 37 10.57 5.69 0.97
CA VAL A 37 9.53 5.02 1.76
C VAL A 37 8.53 4.34 0.84
N LEU A 38 8.11 5.00 -0.24
CA LEU A 38 7.22 4.42 -1.25
C LEU A 38 7.83 3.18 -1.91
N ALA A 39 9.11 3.22 -2.26
CA ALA A 39 9.84 2.07 -2.78
C ALA A 39 9.87 0.91 -1.76
N LYS A 40 10.05 1.21 -0.48
CA LYS A 40 10.02 0.20 0.59
C LYS A 40 8.63 -0.43 0.74
N ILE A 41 7.57 0.37 0.69
CA ILE A 41 6.18 -0.12 0.72
C ILE A 41 5.92 -1.05 -0.45
N TRP A 42 6.32 -0.64 -1.65
CA TRP A 42 6.21 -1.45 -2.86
C TRP A 42 6.89 -2.81 -2.69
N GLN A 43 8.16 -2.82 -2.24
CA GLN A 43 8.93 -4.04 -2.01
C GLN A 43 8.29 -4.96 -0.95
N LEU A 44 7.66 -4.39 0.07
CA LEU A 44 6.95 -5.16 1.10
C LEU A 44 5.62 -5.73 0.61
N ALA A 45 4.96 -5.05 -0.33
CA ALA A 45 3.69 -5.48 -0.91
C ALA A 45 3.88 -6.51 -2.04
N ASP A 46 4.83 -6.28 -2.96
CA ASP A 46 5.18 -7.18 -4.07
C ASP A 46 6.20 -8.24 -3.61
N GLN A 47 5.82 -9.07 -2.64
CA GLN A 47 6.70 -10.12 -2.11
C GLN A 47 7.07 -11.17 -3.18
N ALA A 48 6.20 -11.33 -4.18
CA ALA A 48 6.40 -12.24 -5.30
C ALA A 48 7.22 -11.63 -6.45
N GLN A 49 7.66 -10.37 -6.32
CA GLN A 49 8.44 -9.63 -7.32
C GLN A 49 7.86 -9.72 -8.74
N ARG A 50 6.54 -9.67 -8.86
CA ARG A 50 5.85 -9.83 -10.16
C ARG A 50 5.84 -8.54 -10.96
N GLY A 51 6.10 -7.39 -10.32
CA GLY A 51 5.99 -6.07 -10.93
C GLY A 51 4.58 -5.48 -10.94
N PHE A 52 3.61 -6.17 -10.33
CA PHE A 52 2.23 -5.70 -10.17
C PHE A 52 1.61 -6.22 -8.86
N LEU A 53 0.75 -5.42 -8.25
CA LEU A 53 -0.01 -5.76 -7.04
C LEU A 53 -1.42 -6.17 -7.42
N THR A 54 -1.88 -7.31 -6.89
CA THR A 54 -3.29 -7.67 -6.90
C THR A 54 -4.06 -6.86 -5.85
N LYS A 55 -5.39 -6.89 -5.90
CA LYS A 55 -6.27 -6.27 -4.90
C LYS A 55 -5.85 -6.51 -3.43
N PRO A 56 -5.58 -7.74 -2.96
CA PRO A 56 -5.11 -7.96 -1.58
C PRO A 56 -3.72 -7.36 -1.31
N GLU A 57 -2.79 -7.44 -2.25
CA GLU A 57 -1.44 -6.86 -2.11
C GLU A 57 -1.48 -5.33 -2.09
N PHE A 58 -2.38 -4.72 -2.86
CA PHE A 58 -2.61 -3.28 -2.82
C PHE A 58 -3.19 -2.83 -1.47
N PHE A 59 -4.11 -3.60 -0.90
CA PHE A 59 -4.65 -3.30 0.44
C PHE A 59 -3.57 -3.39 1.52
N HIS A 60 -2.65 -4.34 1.38
CA HIS A 60 -1.45 -4.41 2.22
C HIS A 60 -0.57 -3.17 2.06
N ALA A 61 -0.32 -2.72 0.83
CA ALA A 61 0.43 -1.50 0.57
C ALA A 61 -0.24 -0.26 1.20
N LEU A 62 -1.56 -0.09 1.06
CA LEU A 62 -2.32 1.00 1.70
C LEU A 62 -2.14 1.02 3.22
N LYS A 63 -2.20 -0.15 3.86
CA LYS A 63 -1.98 -0.27 5.32
C LYS A 63 -0.56 0.18 5.71
N LEU A 64 0.44 -0.19 4.91
CA LEU A 64 1.83 0.24 5.14
C LEU A 64 2.00 1.75 4.91
N VAL A 65 1.31 2.34 3.94
CA VAL A 65 1.28 3.80 3.76
C VAL A 65 0.76 4.49 5.02
N THR A 66 -0.37 4.03 5.59
CA THR A 66 -0.92 4.61 6.83
C THR A 66 0.07 4.51 8.00
N VAL A 67 0.77 3.38 8.12
CA VAL A 67 1.79 3.19 9.17
C VAL A 67 2.94 4.17 8.98
N ALA A 68 3.44 4.35 7.75
CA ALA A 68 4.49 5.31 7.44
C ALA A 68 4.03 6.76 7.68
N GLN A 69 2.79 7.10 7.34
CA GLN A 69 2.19 8.41 7.62
C GLN A 69 2.02 8.67 9.12
N SER A 70 1.87 7.61 9.93
CA SER A 70 1.83 7.72 11.38
C SER A 70 3.21 7.99 12.01
N GLY A 71 4.25 8.19 11.19
CA GLY A 71 5.62 8.40 11.64
C GLY A 71 6.31 7.14 12.16
N ARG A 72 5.70 5.96 11.99
CA ARG A 72 6.32 4.69 12.35
C ARG A 72 7.25 4.24 11.24
N GLU A 73 8.46 3.83 11.60
CA GLU A 73 9.37 3.22 10.63
C GLU A 73 8.80 1.89 10.13
N LEU A 74 8.82 1.70 8.81
CA LEU A 74 8.41 0.45 8.18
C LEU A 74 9.49 -0.61 8.39
N THR A 75 9.64 -1.12 9.61
CA THR A 75 10.51 -2.26 9.88
C THR A 75 9.85 -3.56 9.39
N PRO A 76 10.62 -4.63 9.11
CA PRO A 76 10.06 -5.94 8.79
C PRO A 76 9.12 -6.48 9.89
N GLU A 77 9.33 -6.08 11.15
CA GLU A 77 8.44 -6.46 12.25
C GLU A 77 7.10 -5.69 12.20
N ILE A 78 7.15 -4.36 12.03
CA ILE A 78 5.96 -3.51 11.97
C ILE A 78 5.12 -3.83 10.74
N SER A 79 5.77 -4.07 9.59
CA SER A 79 5.07 -4.50 8.38
C SER A 79 4.36 -5.84 8.59
N ARG A 80 5.03 -6.86 9.15
CA ARG A 80 4.38 -8.13 9.50
C ARG A 80 3.21 -7.93 10.47
N ALA A 81 3.35 -7.09 11.48
CA ALA A 81 2.27 -6.77 12.43
C ALA A 81 1.10 -6.02 11.77
N ALA A 82 1.36 -5.13 10.81
CA ALA A 82 0.33 -4.40 10.06
C ALA A 82 -0.44 -5.31 9.09
N LEU A 83 0.18 -6.41 8.65
CA LEU A 83 -0.41 -7.36 7.71
C LEU A 83 -1.10 -8.55 8.40
N LEU A 84 -0.48 -9.10 9.44
CA LEU A 84 -0.89 -10.35 10.09
C LEU A 84 -1.33 -10.16 11.55
N GLY A 85 -1.05 -9.00 12.14
CA GLY A 85 -1.39 -8.71 13.54
C GLY A 85 -2.80 -8.16 13.71
N PRO A 86 -3.28 -8.06 14.96
CA PRO A 86 -4.60 -7.48 15.28
C PRO A 86 -4.75 -6.02 14.83
N ALA A 87 -3.63 -5.31 14.67
CA ALA A 87 -3.60 -3.96 14.14
C ALA A 87 -4.13 -3.88 12.70
N SER A 88 -4.02 -4.95 11.90
CA SER A 88 -4.37 -4.98 10.48
C SER A 88 -5.85 -4.64 10.19
N THR A 89 -6.75 -4.86 11.15
CA THR A 89 -8.19 -4.55 11.05
C THR A 89 -8.51 -3.12 11.49
N GLN A 90 -7.61 -2.48 12.24
CA GLN A 90 -7.80 -1.14 12.80
C GLN A 90 -7.03 -0.04 12.06
N ILE A 91 -6.27 -0.38 11.01
CA ILE A 91 -5.52 0.63 10.24
C ILE A 91 -6.51 1.48 9.44
N PRO A 92 -6.59 2.80 9.70
CA PRO A 92 -7.46 3.67 8.96
C PRO A 92 -6.98 3.79 7.50
N PRO A 93 -7.88 4.17 6.57
CA PRO A 93 -7.48 4.49 5.21
C PRO A 93 -6.38 5.57 5.21
N PRO A 94 -5.34 5.42 4.38
CA PRO A 94 -4.29 6.43 4.26
C PRO A 94 -4.86 7.73 3.70
N ARG A 95 -4.16 8.84 3.95
CA ARG A 95 -4.47 10.13 3.33
C ARG A 95 -3.70 10.24 2.02
N ILE A 96 -4.38 10.29 0.89
CA ILE A 96 -3.78 10.33 -0.46
C ILE A 96 -4.47 11.41 -1.27
#